data_AF-A0A954GMF1-F1
#
_entry.id   AF-A0A954GMF1-F1
#
_cell.length_a   1.000
_cell.length_b   1.000
_cell.length_c   1.000
_cell.angle_alpha   90.00
_cell.angle_beta   90.00
_cell.angle_gamma   90.00
#
_symmetry.space_group_name_H-M   'P 1'
#
loop_
_entity.id
_entity.type
_entity.pdbx_description
1 polymer ?
#
loop_
_entity_poly.entity_id
_entity_poly.type
_entity_poly.pdbx_seq_one_letter_code
_entity_poly.pdbx_strand_id
1 'polypeptide(L)'
;MAVMPWAVHAQTLKLEPHDKVVVIGNTLAERMQYFNHFETLLHQHFPKHELVVRNLGWSADTIRQRLRSEAFPDHGHTLIDHQPNVILAMFGFNESFAGPAGLDAFETD
;
A
#
# COMPACT_ATOMS: atom_id res chain seq x y z
N MET A 1 16.31 35.73 0.67
CA MET A 1 15.23 34.78 0.36
C MET A 1 15.88 33.55 -0.25
N ALA A 2 16.21 32.55 0.57
CA ALA A 2 16.94 31.36 0.12
C ALA A 2 15.93 30.28 -0.27
N VAL A 3 15.97 29.87 -1.54
CA VAL A 3 15.21 28.73 -2.06
C VAL A 3 15.95 27.49 -1.59
N MET A 4 15.41 26.77 -0.61
CA MET A 4 15.95 25.47 -0.21
C MET A 4 15.50 24.44 -1.25
N PRO A 5 16.41 23.83 -2.02
CA PRO A 5 16.03 22.69 -2.84
C PRO A 5 15.87 21.52 -1.87
N TRP A 6 14.64 21.13 -1.59
CA TRP A 6 14.41 19.79 -1.06
C TRP A 6 14.87 18.84 -2.17
N ALA A 7 16.07 18.29 -2.03
CA ALA A 7 16.44 17.12 -2.81
C ALA A 7 15.65 15.96 -2.20
N VAL A 8 14.52 15.61 -2.81
CA VAL A 8 13.89 14.31 -2.54
C VAL A 8 14.89 13.25 -3.00
N HIS A 9 15.53 12.60 -2.04
CA HIS A 9 16.34 11.42 -2.29
C HIS A 9 15.38 10.24 -2.40
N ALA A 10 14.77 10.09 -3.58
CA ALA A 10 13.95 8.92 -3.86
C ALA A 10 14.87 7.72 -4.01
N GLN A 11 14.87 6.83 -3.03
CA GLN A 11 15.59 5.58 -3.12
C GLN A 11 14.97 4.77 -4.27
N THR A 12 15.76 4.44 -5.27
CA THR A 12 15.26 3.71 -6.44
C THR A 12 14.97 2.26 -6.04
N LEU A 13 13.69 1.88 -6.11
CA LEU A 13 13.28 0.49 -5.94
C LEU A 13 13.67 -0.29 -7.20
N LYS A 14 14.50 -1.32 -7.05
CA LYS A 14 14.78 -2.29 -8.11
C LYS A 14 13.87 -3.48 -7.92
N LEU A 15 13.11 -3.83 -8.96
CA LEU A 15 12.31 -5.05 -9.01
C LEU A 15 13.12 -6.16 -9.67
N GLU A 16 13.04 -7.36 -9.12
CA GLU A 16 13.64 -8.56 -9.67
C GLU A 16 12.58 -9.42 -10.38
N PRO A 17 12.97 -10.31 -11.31
CA PRO A 17 12.05 -11.26 -11.91
C PRO A 17 11.35 -12.12 -10.84
N HIS A 18 10.05 -12.34 -11.03
CA HIS A 18 9.14 -13.08 -10.16
C HIS A 18 8.86 -12.43 -8.80
N ASP A 19 9.21 -11.15 -8.60
CA ASP A 19 8.86 -10.44 -7.38
C ASP A 19 7.34 -10.42 -7.15
N LYS A 20 6.96 -10.72 -5.91
CA LYS A 20 5.59 -10.61 -5.42
C LYS A 20 5.39 -9.23 -4.81
N VAL A 21 4.64 -8.39 -5.52
CA VAL A 21 4.27 -7.03 -5.10
C VAL A 21 2.91 -7.10 -4.41
N VAL A 22 2.88 -6.87 -3.10
CA VAL A 22 1.64 -6.87 -2.32
C VAL A 22 1.27 -5.44 -1.94
N VAL A 23 0.08 -5.02 -2.34
CA VAL A 23 -0.50 -3.72 -2.00
C VAL A 23 -1.39 -3.88 -0.78
N ILE A 24 -1.17 -3.06 0.24
CA ILE A 24 -1.98 -2.99 1.47
C ILE A 24 -2.39 -1.54 1.72
N GLY A 25 -3.50 -1.35 2.44
CA GLY A 25 -3.94 -0.01 2.78
C GLY A 25 -5.45 0.11 2.83
N ASN A 26 -5.88 1.36 2.81
CA ASN A 26 -7.29 1.73 2.85
C ASN A 26 -7.96 1.72 1.46
N THR A 27 -9.03 2.50 1.32
CA THR A 27 -9.79 2.67 0.09
C THR A 27 -8.92 3.02 -1.12
N LEU A 28 -7.80 3.74 -0.98
CA LEU A 28 -6.91 4.00 -2.13
C LEU A 28 -6.34 2.69 -2.71
N ALA A 29 -5.78 1.84 -1.85
CA ALA A 29 -5.32 0.51 -2.26
C ALA A 29 -6.48 -0.32 -2.80
N GLU A 30 -7.61 -0.35 -2.07
CA GLU A 30 -8.78 -1.12 -2.50
C GLU A 30 -9.24 -0.69 -3.92
N ARG A 31 -9.35 0.60 -4.22
CA ARG A 31 -9.80 1.10 -5.53
C ARG A 31 -8.92 0.63 -6.68
N MET A 32 -7.63 0.41 -6.45
CA MET A 32 -6.72 -0.06 -7.51
C MET A 32 -7.12 -1.45 -8.04
N GLN A 33 -7.82 -2.28 -7.25
CA GLN A 33 -8.32 -3.58 -7.72
C GLN A 33 -9.46 -3.45 -8.74
N TYR A 34 -10.22 -2.34 -8.67
CA TYR A 34 -11.31 -2.04 -9.59
C TYR A 34 -10.82 -1.27 -10.81
N PHE A 35 -9.78 -0.45 -10.62
CA PHE A 35 -9.15 0.37 -11.67
C PHE A 35 -7.67 0.00 -11.79
N ASN A 36 -7.40 -1.15 -12.42
CA ASN A 36 -6.06 -1.78 -12.49
C ASN A 36 -5.05 -1.07 -13.42
N HIS A 37 -5.11 0.26 -13.51
CA HIS A 37 -4.17 1.05 -14.30
C HIS A 37 -2.72 0.88 -13.81
N PHE A 38 -2.53 0.85 -12.49
CA PHE A 38 -1.19 0.69 -11.91
C PHE A 38 -0.54 -0.64 -12.28
N GLU A 39 -1.22 -1.76 -12.05
CA GLU A 39 -0.70 -3.09 -12.39
C GLU A 39 -0.43 -3.23 -13.90
N THR A 40 -1.32 -2.68 -14.73
CA THR A 40 -1.14 -2.65 -16.19
C THR A 40 0.15 -1.91 -16.57
N LEU A 41 0.37 -0.72 -16.03
CA LEU A 41 1.56 0.07 -16.28
C LEU A 41 2.83 -0.60 -15.74
N LEU A 42 2.73 -1.28 -14.59
CA LEU A 42 3.82 -2.04 -14.00
C LEU A 42 4.28 -3.15 -14.96
N HIS A 43 3.35 -3.95 -15.48
CA HIS A 43 3.68 -4.99 -16.46
C HIS A 43 4.16 -4.43 -17.79
N GLN A 44 3.65 -3.28 -18.24
CA GLN A 44 4.15 -2.61 -19.44
C GLN A 44 5.61 -2.15 -19.28
N HIS A 45 5.98 -1.66 -18.10
CA HIS A 45 7.34 -1.18 -17.83
C HIS A 45 8.33 -2.32 -17.54
N PHE A 46 7.85 -3.43 -16.95
CA PHE A 46 8.64 -4.61 -16.60
C PHE A 46 8.16 -5.88 -17.33
N PRO A 47 8.11 -5.90 -18.68
CA PRO A 47 7.42 -6.95 -19.44
C PRO A 47 8.08 -8.33 -19.32
N LYS A 48 9.35 -8.39 -18.90
CA LYS A 48 10.12 -9.63 -18.74
C LYS A 48 10.26 -10.11 -17.29
N HIS A 49 9.69 -9.36 -16.33
CA HIS A 49 9.89 -9.67 -14.91
C HIS A 49 8.86 -10.66 -14.37
N GLU A 50 7.77 -10.96 -15.10
CA GLU A 50 6.76 -11.94 -14.63
C GLU A 50 6.30 -11.68 -13.19
N LEU A 51 6.09 -10.39 -12.87
CA LEU A 51 5.71 -9.92 -11.55
C LEU A 51 4.37 -10.53 -11.11
N VAL A 52 4.21 -10.75 -9.81
CA VAL A 52 2.94 -11.16 -9.22
C VAL A 52 2.40 -10.02 -8.38
N VAL A 53 1.29 -9.43 -8.78
CA VAL A 53 0.63 -8.38 -8.00
C VAL A 53 -0.52 -8.97 -7.18
N ARG A 54 -0.58 -8.62 -5.89
CA ARG A 54 -1.70 -8.96 -5.00
C ARG A 54 -2.15 -7.71 -4.27
N ASN A 55 -3.46 -7.50 -4.23
CA ASN A 55 -4.05 -6.36 -3.55
C ASN A 55 -4.88 -6.87 -2.37
N LEU A 56 -4.48 -6.47 -1.17
CA LEU A 56 -5.15 -6.77 0.09
C LEU A 56 -5.74 -5.50 0.73
N GLY A 57 -5.89 -4.43 -0.06
CA GLY A 57 -6.49 -3.18 0.39
C GLY A 57 -7.96 -3.34 0.73
N TRP A 58 -8.39 -2.71 1.82
CA TRP A 58 -9.76 -2.77 2.30
C TRP A 58 -10.25 -1.39 2.69
N SER A 59 -11.48 -1.04 2.28
CA SER A 59 -12.04 0.26 2.58
C SER A 59 -12.10 0.54 4.09
N ALA A 60 -11.80 1.78 4.46
CA ALA A 60 -11.77 2.26 5.84
C ALA A 60 -10.70 1.66 6.77
N ASP A 61 -9.76 0.83 6.29
CA ASP A 61 -8.66 0.33 7.13
C ASP A 61 -7.73 1.47 7.58
N THR A 62 -7.28 1.42 8.83
CA THR A 62 -6.15 2.19 9.35
C THR A 62 -5.05 1.23 9.78
N ILE A 63 -3.90 1.75 10.20
CA ILE A 63 -2.81 0.90 10.72
C ILE A 63 -3.30 0.06 11.91
N ARG A 64 -4.02 0.66 12.87
CA ARG A 64 -4.50 -0.03 14.07
C ARG A 64 -5.88 -0.66 13.95
N GLN A 65 -6.73 -0.16 13.07
CA GLN A 65 -8.13 -0.56 12.99
C GLN A 65 -8.44 -1.18 11.63
N ARG A 66 -8.84 -2.45 11.65
CA ARG A 66 -9.30 -3.18 10.48
C ARG A 66 -10.73 -3.63 10.72
N LEU A 67 -11.67 -2.96 10.07
CA LEU A 67 -13.09 -3.25 10.25
C LEU A 67 -13.46 -4.46 9.41
N ARG A 68 -13.99 -5.50 10.06
CA ARG A 68 -14.36 -6.77 9.42
C ARG A 68 -15.74 -7.18 9.90
N SER A 69 -16.42 -8.00 9.09
CA SER A 69 -17.69 -8.59 9.52
C SER A 69 -17.44 -9.47 10.74
N GLU A 70 -18.34 -9.45 11.72
CA GLU A 70 -18.20 -10.18 12.98
C GLU A 70 -17.92 -11.69 12.76
N ALA A 71 -18.56 -12.29 11.77
CA ALA A 71 -18.39 -13.70 11.41
C ALA A 71 -17.13 -13.99 10.56
N PHE A 72 -16.43 -12.95 10.08
CA PHE A 72 -15.26 -13.06 9.21
C PHE A 72 -14.17 -12.08 9.66
N PRO A 73 -13.57 -12.31 10.84
CA PRO A 73 -12.57 -11.41 11.41
C PRO A 73 -11.29 -11.33 10.56
N ASP A 74 -11.07 -12.32 9.68
CA ASP A 74 -10.01 -12.33 8.69
C ASP A 74 -10.56 -12.88 7.36
N HIS A 75 -9.96 -12.47 6.24
CA HIS A 75 -10.32 -12.93 4.90
C HIS A 75 -9.57 -14.20 4.49
N GLY A 76 -8.83 -14.81 5.44
CA GLY A 76 -8.09 -16.05 5.25
C GLY A 76 -6.80 -15.88 4.44
N HIS A 77 -6.42 -14.63 4.15
CA HIS A 77 -5.24 -14.26 3.39
C HIS A 77 -4.53 -13.11 4.09
N THR A 78 -3.42 -13.46 4.73
CA THR A 78 -2.53 -12.53 5.41
C THR A 78 -1.34 -12.19 4.52
N LEU A 79 -0.62 -11.12 4.86
CA LEU A 79 0.66 -10.78 4.22
C LEU A 79 1.64 -11.98 4.20
N ILE A 80 1.62 -12.83 5.23
CA ILE A 80 2.51 -13.98 5.36
C ILE A 80 2.21 -15.03 4.28
N ASP A 81 0.93 -15.27 3.99
CA ASP A 81 0.49 -16.26 2.99
C ASP A 81 0.98 -15.89 1.57
N HIS A 82 1.17 -14.60 1.32
CA HIS A 82 1.60 -14.10 0.02
C HIS A 82 3.12 -14.03 -0.14
N GLN A 83 3.89 -14.09 0.95
CA GLN A 83 5.36 -14.01 0.94
C GLN A 83 5.89 -12.84 0.07
N PRO A 84 5.50 -11.58 0.36
CA PRO A 84 5.87 -10.44 -0.47
C PRO A 84 7.38 -10.24 -0.56
N ASN A 85 7.85 -9.94 -1.76
CA ASN A 85 9.18 -9.36 -1.97
C ASN A 85 9.14 -7.84 -1.79
N VAL A 86 8.03 -7.24 -2.22
CA VAL A 86 7.79 -5.79 -2.15
C VAL A 86 6.41 -5.54 -1.56
N ILE A 87 6.33 -4.62 -0.60
CA ILE A 87 5.07 -4.16 -0.02
C ILE A 87 4.85 -2.70 -0.39
N LEU A 88 3.70 -2.39 -0.98
CA LEU A 88 3.22 -1.02 -1.16
C LEU A 88 2.18 -0.74 -0.08
N ALA A 89 2.53 0.10 0.89
CA ALA A 89 1.65 0.44 2.02
C ALA A 89 0.98 1.80 1.80
N MET A 90 -0.34 1.82 1.75
CA MET A 90 -1.17 3.01 1.50
C MET A 90 -2.05 3.32 2.72
N PHE A 91 -1.42 3.82 3.77
CA PHE A 91 -2.06 4.29 5.00
C PHE A 91 -1.85 5.79 5.19
N GLY A 92 -2.58 6.40 6.11
CA GLY A 92 -2.49 7.83 6.44
C GLY A 92 -3.70 8.64 5.97
N PHE A 93 -4.40 8.22 4.89
CA PHE A 93 -5.56 8.97 4.40
C PHE A 93 -6.72 8.97 5.41
N ASN A 94 -7.03 7.81 6.01
CA ASN A 94 -8.09 7.71 6.99
C ASN A 94 -7.69 8.36 8.33
N GLU A 95 -6.43 8.20 8.71
CA GLU A 95 -5.84 8.78 9.92
C GLU A 95 -5.80 10.32 9.82
N SER A 96 -5.65 10.88 8.61
CA SER A 96 -5.63 12.33 8.38
C SER A 96 -6.92 13.07 8.78
N PHE A 97 -8.07 12.37 8.88
CA PHE A 97 -9.32 12.98 9.33
C PHE A 97 -9.30 13.40 10.80
N ALA A 98 -8.36 12.89 11.60
CA ALA A 98 -8.12 13.38 12.97
C ALA A 98 -7.45 14.77 12.99
N GLY A 99 -7.01 15.28 11.84
CA GLY A 99 -6.33 16.57 11.71
C GLY A 99 -4.98 16.59 12.44
N PRO A 100 -4.40 17.79 12.66
CA PRO A 100 -3.08 17.93 13.31
C PRO A 100 -2.99 17.28 14.70
N ALA A 101 -4.11 17.16 15.42
CA ALA A 101 -4.17 16.52 16.73
C ALA A 101 -3.94 15.00 16.68
N GLY A 102 -4.11 14.37 15.52
CA GLY A 102 -3.88 12.93 15.33
C GLY A 102 -2.45 12.56 14.90
N LEU A 103 -1.57 13.53 14.67
CA LEU A 103 -0.23 13.28 14.14
C LEU A 103 0.61 12.42 15.09
N ASP A 104 0.69 12.81 16.36
CA ASP A 104 1.46 12.09 17.37
C ASP A 104 1.00 10.64 17.52
N ALA A 105 -0.30 10.39 17.39
CA ALA A 105 -0.85 9.03 17.43
C ALA A 105 -0.38 8.23 16.21
N PHE A 106 -0.52 8.79 15.00
CA PHE A 106 -0.13 8.15 13.75
C PHE A 106 1.37 7.82 13.67
N GLU A 107 2.24 8.67 14.21
CA GLU A 107 3.68 8.40 14.26
C GLU A 107 4.05 7.17 15.11
N THR A 108 3.15 6.76 16.02
CA THR A 108 3.34 5.62 16.92
C THR A 108 2.50 4.39 16.57
N ASP A 109 1.76 4.44 15.46
CA ASP A 109 0.91 3.35 14.98
C ASP A 109 1.69 2.18 14.36
#